data_AF-A0A9E4I6V1-F1
#
_entry.id   AF-A0A9E4I6V1-F1
#
_cell.length_a   1.000
_cell.length_b   1.000
_cell.length_c   1.000
_cell.angle_alpha   90.00
_cell.angle_beta   90.00
_cell.angle_gamma   90.00
#
_symmetry.space_group_name_H-M   'P 1'
#
loop_
_entity.id
_entity.type
_entity.pdbx_description
1 polymer ?
#
loop_
_entity_poly.entity_id
_entity_poly.type
_entity_poly.pdbx_seq_one_letter_code
_entity_poly.pdbx_strand_id
1 'polypeptide(L)'
;ADLMLAIAYISGGSWNESFWSHERFDSLVLEARKTVDETLRRELYREIQLIMRDEGATVTPVFTNWLDAYASRVRDLKGHPHGFGGWMYWEDVWLDDA
;
A
#
# COMPACT_ATOMS: atom_id res chain seq x y z
N ALA A 1 -0.11 1.64 -2.04
CA ALA A 1 0.14 2.85 -1.23
C ALA A 1 -0.98 3.88 -1.44
N ASP A 2 -1.19 4.39 -2.66
CA ASP A 2 -2.21 5.41 -2.97
C ASP A 2 -3.63 5.05 -2.49
N LEU A 3 -4.07 3.80 -2.71
CA LEU A 3 -5.38 3.34 -2.24
C LEU A 3 -5.56 3.53 -0.73
N MET A 4 -4.54 3.23 0.08
CA MET A 4 -4.63 3.32 1.54
C MET A 4 -4.77 4.78 2.00
N LEU A 5 -4.05 5.72 1.38
CA LEU A 5 -4.18 7.14 1.67
C LEU A 5 -5.62 7.63 1.47
N ALA A 6 -6.28 7.17 0.40
CA ALA A 6 -7.61 7.62 0.02
C ALA A 6 -8.78 6.94 0.75
N ILE A 7 -8.56 5.81 1.46
CA ILE A 7 -9.64 5.11 2.16
C ILE A 7 -9.46 5.06 3.68
N ALA A 8 -8.20 5.02 4.15
CA ALA A 8 -7.87 4.84 5.56
C ALA A 8 -7.37 6.13 6.24
N TYR A 9 -6.89 7.12 5.48
CA TYR A 9 -6.31 8.34 6.05
C TYR A 9 -7.03 9.62 5.67
N ILE A 10 -7.77 9.64 4.56
CA ILE A 10 -8.56 10.82 4.19
C ILE A 10 -9.66 11.08 5.22
N SER A 11 -9.97 12.35 5.48
CA SER A 11 -11.06 12.72 6.38
C SER A 11 -12.39 12.08 5.94
N GLY A 12 -13.06 11.39 6.86
CA GLY A 12 -14.32 10.70 6.57
C GLY A 12 -14.20 9.44 5.71
N GLY A 13 -12.98 8.96 5.43
CA GLY A 13 -12.75 7.68 4.76
C GLY A 13 -13.36 6.51 5.52
N SER A 14 -13.92 5.54 4.81
CA SER A 14 -14.64 4.41 5.41
C SER A 14 -13.78 3.54 6.33
N TRP A 15 -12.47 3.55 6.14
CA TRP A 15 -11.50 2.78 6.92
C TRP A 15 -10.64 3.67 7.82
N ASN A 16 -11.04 4.93 8.04
CA ASN A 16 -10.35 5.83 8.95
C ASN A 16 -10.80 5.57 10.40
N GLU A 17 -10.21 4.55 11.01
CA GLU A 17 -10.48 4.14 12.40
C GLU A 17 -9.95 5.14 13.44
N SER A 18 -8.98 5.96 13.04
CA SER A 18 -8.35 6.95 13.92
C SER A 18 -9.18 8.23 14.08
N PHE A 19 -10.18 8.43 13.22
CA PHE A 19 -10.92 9.69 13.09
C PHE A 19 -10.03 10.92 12.80
N TRP A 20 -8.79 10.69 12.35
CA TRP A 20 -7.87 11.76 12.00
C TRP A 20 -8.42 12.56 10.81
N SER A 21 -8.29 13.88 10.88
CA SER A 21 -8.74 14.79 9.84
C SER A 21 -7.71 15.89 9.65
N HIS A 22 -7.28 16.11 8.42
CA HIS A 22 -6.23 17.06 8.10
C HIS A 22 -6.43 17.63 6.68
N GLU A 23 -6.93 18.86 6.58
CA GLU A 23 -7.36 19.48 5.32
C GLU A 23 -6.24 19.53 4.26
N ARG A 24 -5.02 19.94 4.64
CA ARG A 24 -3.88 19.97 3.72
C ARG A 24 -3.54 18.58 3.19
N PHE A 25 -3.51 17.56 4.05
CA PHE A 25 -3.25 16.19 3.67
C PHE A 25 -4.29 15.70 2.66
N ASP A 26 -5.58 15.92 2.94
CA ASP A 26 -6.67 15.53 2.04
C ASP A 26 -6.53 16.21 0.67
N SER A 27 -6.22 17.51 0.65
CA SER A 27 -6.02 18.28 -0.59
C SER A 27 -4.87 17.73 -1.44
N LEU A 28 -3.74 17.38 -0.79
CA LEU A 28 -2.56 16.83 -1.45
C LEU A 28 -2.84 15.45 -2.02
N VAL A 29 -3.53 14.57 -1.27
CA VAL A 29 -3.90 13.23 -1.75
C VAL A 29 -4.79 13.34 -2.99
N LEU A 30 -5.76 14.25 -2.99
CA LEU A 30 -6.64 14.47 -4.15
C LEU A 30 -5.88 15.06 -5.36
N GLU A 31 -4.93 15.96 -5.13
CA GLU A 31 -4.09 16.54 -6.18
C GLU A 31 -3.15 15.49 -6.78
N ALA A 32 -2.40 14.77 -5.94
CA ALA A 32 -1.42 13.77 -6.35
C ALA A 32 -2.03 12.67 -7.25
N ARG A 33 -3.30 12.30 -7.00
CA ARG A 33 -4.05 11.32 -7.81
C ARG A 33 -4.43 11.82 -9.20
N LYS A 34 -4.56 13.14 -9.38
CA LYS A 34 -4.89 13.79 -10.67
C LYS A 34 -3.62 14.17 -11.44
N THR A 35 -2.48 14.25 -10.77
CA THR A 35 -1.21 14.66 -11.38
C THR A 35 -0.61 13.57 -12.26
N VAL A 36 -0.42 13.88 -13.54
CA VAL A 36 0.21 12.99 -14.54
C VAL A 36 1.74 13.15 -14.55
N ASP A 37 2.24 14.36 -14.32
CA ASP A 37 3.68 14.63 -14.25
C ASP A 37 4.31 13.87 -13.07
N GLU A 38 5.23 12.96 -13.37
CA GLU A 38 5.83 12.08 -12.36
C GLU A 38 6.69 12.81 -11.35
N THR A 39 7.39 13.87 -11.78
CA THR A 39 8.26 14.66 -10.90
C THR A 39 7.41 15.42 -9.90
N LEU A 40 6.37 16.12 -10.38
CA LEU A 40 5.43 16.82 -9.51
C LEU A 40 4.69 15.86 -8.59
N ARG A 41 4.21 14.72 -9.12
CA ARG A 41 3.52 13.71 -8.32
C ARG A 41 4.40 13.17 -7.20
N ARG A 42 5.69 12.96 -7.45
CA ARG A 42 6.64 12.53 -6.42
C ARG A 42 6.79 13.57 -5.30
N GLU A 43 6.90 14.85 -5.64
CA GLU A 43 7.00 15.92 -4.62
C GLU A 43 5.73 16.03 -3.77
N LEU A 44 4.55 15.89 -4.38
CA LEU A 44 3.28 15.85 -3.65
C LEU A 44 3.24 14.67 -2.68
N TYR A 45 3.59 13.45 -3.12
CA TYR A 45 3.67 12.29 -2.22
C TYR A 45 4.71 12.46 -1.13
N ARG A 46 5.84 13.14 -1.40
CA ARG A 46 6.82 13.45 -0.37
C ARG A 46 6.22 14.30 0.74
N GLU A 47 5.47 15.35 0.40
CA GLU A 47 4.79 16.18 1.41
C GLU A 47 3.74 15.39 2.19
N ILE A 48 2.92 14.59 1.50
CA ILE A 48 1.93 13.69 2.13
C ILE A 48 2.60 12.78 3.18
N GLN A 49 3.72 12.14 2.83
CA GLN A 49 4.43 11.24 3.75
C GLN A 49 5.07 11.99 4.94
N LEU A 50 5.53 13.23 4.74
CA LEU A 50 6.05 14.06 5.83
C LEU A 50 4.95 14.42 6.83
N ILE A 51 3.76 14.83 6.36
CA ILE A 51 2.60 15.11 7.24
C ILE A 51 2.22 13.85 8.01
N MET A 52 2.12 12.69 7.35
CA MET A 52 1.79 11.44 8.06
C MET A 52 2.81 11.07 9.14
N ARG A 53 4.11 11.31 8.89
CA ARG A 53 5.18 11.03 9.85
C ARG A 53 5.07 11.93 11.08
N ASP A 54 4.83 13.23 10.87
CA ASP A 54 4.92 14.24 11.92
C ASP A 54 3.60 14.44 12.68
N GLU A 55 2.46 14.29 12.00
CA GLU A 55 1.14 14.69 12.49
C GLU A 55 0.07 13.60 12.34
N GLY A 56 0.42 12.47 11.70
CA GLY A 56 -0.50 11.36 11.47
C GLY A 56 -0.91 10.64 12.75
N ALA A 57 -2.11 10.06 12.75
CA ALA A 57 -2.65 9.34 13.91
C ALA A 57 -2.19 7.88 14.03
N THR A 58 -1.37 7.39 13.10
CA THR A 58 -0.91 5.99 13.07
C THR A 58 0.60 5.93 13.21
N VAL A 59 1.07 5.05 14.10
CA VAL A 59 2.50 4.71 14.22
C VAL A 59 2.78 3.48 13.35
N THR A 60 3.77 3.57 12.45
CA THR A 60 4.25 2.41 11.67
C THR A 60 5.40 1.74 12.42
N PRO A 61 5.19 0.57 13.06
CA PRO A 61 6.22 -0.02 13.91
C PRO A 61 7.35 -0.70 13.13
N VAL A 62 7.03 -1.30 11.97
CA VAL A 62 7.97 -2.06 11.15
C VAL A 62 7.58 -2.02 9.67
N PHE A 63 8.56 -2.23 8.78
CA PHE A 63 8.34 -2.62 7.40
C PHE A 63 8.69 -4.09 7.26
N THR A 64 7.67 -4.94 7.13
CA THR A 64 7.84 -6.39 7.17
C THR A 64 8.35 -6.94 5.83
N ASN A 65 9.35 -7.81 5.90
CA ASN A 65 9.73 -8.68 4.78
C ASN A 65 8.80 -9.90 4.77
N TRP A 66 8.33 -10.28 3.58
CA TRP A 66 7.59 -11.52 3.41
C TRP A 66 8.56 -12.66 3.17
N LEU A 67 8.44 -13.72 3.98
CA LEU A 67 9.14 -14.98 3.78
C LEU A 67 8.10 -16.07 3.50
N ASP A 68 8.15 -16.60 2.29
CA ASP A 68 7.22 -17.62 1.82
C ASP A 68 7.89 -18.99 1.82
N ALA A 69 7.15 -20.02 2.21
CA ALA A 69 7.55 -21.41 2.08
C ALA A 69 6.44 -22.20 1.42
N TYR A 70 6.80 -23.10 0.50
CA TYR A 70 5.86 -23.96 -0.20
C TYR A 70 6.46 -25.34 -0.44
N ALA A 71 5.59 -26.35 -0.61
CA ALA A 71 6.04 -27.72 -0.82
C ALA A 71 6.83 -27.84 -2.15
N SER A 72 7.81 -28.74 -2.20
CA SER A 72 8.67 -28.94 -3.40
C SER A 72 7.90 -29.30 -4.67
N ARG A 73 6.69 -29.86 -4.53
CA ARG A 73 5.75 -30.17 -5.62
C ARG A 73 4.95 -28.99 -6.13
N VAL A 74 4.98 -27.84 -5.46
CA VAL A 74 4.33 -26.61 -5.95
C VAL A 74 5.21 -26.01 -7.02
N ARG A 75 4.61 -25.71 -8.18
CA ARG A 75 5.28 -25.15 -9.34
C ARG A 75 4.74 -23.77 -9.64
N ASP A 76 5.60 -22.95 -10.25
CA ASP A 76 5.31 -21.61 -10.77
C ASP A 76 4.79 -20.56 -9.77
N LEU A 77 4.84 -20.84 -8.46
CA LEU A 77 4.64 -19.82 -7.43
C LEU A 77 5.79 -18.81 -7.45
N LYS A 78 5.47 -17.56 -7.79
CA LYS A 78 6.42 -16.44 -7.82
C LYS A 78 6.28 -15.61 -6.56
N GLY A 79 7.43 -15.19 -6.01
CA GLY A 79 7.46 -14.25 -4.89
C GLY A 79 6.81 -12.91 -5.28
N HIS A 80 6.07 -12.32 -4.36
CA HIS A 80 5.38 -11.04 -4.55
C HIS A 80 5.68 -10.09 -3.38
N PRO A 81 5.76 -8.76 -3.61
CA PRO A 81 5.97 -7.79 -2.52
C PRO A 81 4.91 -7.79 -1.41
N HIS A 82 3.78 -8.49 -1.61
CA HIS A 82 2.73 -8.68 -0.61
C HIS A 82 2.67 -10.13 -0.04
N GLY A 83 3.71 -10.94 -0.28
CA GLY A 83 3.78 -12.34 0.15
C GLY A 83 2.97 -13.31 -0.72
N PHE A 84 3.35 -14.58 -0.66
CA PHE A 84 2.67 -15.79 -1.14
C PHE A 84 1.89 -15.66 -2.45
N GLY A 85 2.55 -15.27 -3.55
CA GLY A 85 1.87 -15.13 -4.86
C GLY A 85 0.89 -13.94 -4.92
N GLY A 86 1.04 -12.97 -4.03
CA GLY A 86 0.23 -11.77 -3.96
C GLY A 86 -1.26 -12.06 -3.83
N TRP A 87 -2.07 -11.14 -4.34
CA TRP A 87 -3.53 -11.26 -4.29
C TRP A 87 -4.11 -12.07 -5.47
N MET A 88 -3.34 -12.45 -6.50
CA MET A 88 -3.89 -12.95 -7.77
C MET A 88 -3.03 -13.97 -8.57
N TYR A 89 -1.84 -14.41 -8.13
CA TYR A 89 -1.02 -15.34 -8.95
C TYR A 89 -1.40 -16.83 -8.79
N TRP A 90 -2.62 -17.14 -8.36
CA TRP A 90 -3.06 -18.52 -8.12
C TRP A 90 -3.39 -19.31 -9.38
N GLU A 91 -3.66 -18.62 -10.48
CA GLU A 91 -4.04 -19.23 -11.77
C GLU A 91 -2.88 -19.93 -12.48
N ASP A 92 -1.65 -19.52 -12.21
CA ASP A 92 -0.44 -20.10 -12.79
C ASP A 92 0.17 -21.21 -11.91
N VAL A 93 -0.33 -21.38 -10.68
CA VAL A 93 0.25 -22.29 -9.68
C VAL A 93 -0.39 -23.67 -9.78
N TRP A 94 0.43 -24.71 -9.85
CA TRP A 94 -0.04 -26.08 -9.94
C TRP A 94 0.80 -27.03 -9.07
N LEU A 95 0.27 -28.25 -8.88
CA LEU A 95 0.90 -29.31 -8.11
C LEU A 95 1.41 -30.38 -9.06
N ASP A 96 2.69 -30.70 -8.93
CA ASP A 96 3.31 -31.84 -9.59
C ASP A 96 2.83 -33.13 -8.90
N ASP A 97 2.34 -34.08 -9.68
CA ASP A 97 1.78 -35.37 -9.21
C ASP A 97 2.87 -36.46 -9.03
N ALA A 98 4.15 -36.08 -9.12
CA ALA A 98 5.29 -36.96 -8.87
C ALA A 98 5.38 -37.44 -7.41
#